data_AF-A0AAU4WVT8-F1
#
_entry.id   AF-A0AAU4WVT8-F1
#
_cell.length_a   1.000
_cell.length_b   1.000
_cell.length_c   1.000
_cell.angle_alpha   90.00
_cell.angle_beta   90.00
_cell.angle_gamma   90.00
#
_symmetry.space_group_name_H-M   'P 1'
#
loop_
_entity.id
_entity.type
_entity.pdbx_description
1 polymer ?
#
loop_
_entity_poly.entity_id
_entity_poly.type
_entity_poly.pdbx_seq_one_letter_code
_entity_poly.pdbx_strand_id
1 'polypeptide(L)'
;MVHAPQETVALPRRMQHLKRDRRGYPVIATVERSAAGVNFGAISERRKLALATFDWCAVCGLPFGDELRWQVILQDGPLPTAEISGEAPVHEVCALYAAQVCPFLFSPNSRLGDEARKGTVRTEVMRFAGFRETSGVFAHESGLQPGVYTMHFEQAQRADDFSYRDAAGVRERFAKALADEEELSLSDAEAELVRLFNRVNDHDDGDVVTGAALVAGAAFAKDVFRLQGLNAFQGKHYPTVAGLFLKGTAQEIRGFSDEANDEAFGAVGPWLLEHMDNLPMPLARWRTRGNSMVRRPSQRPEGPGRSVSKNAPCPCGSGRKARRCHPAGVASQ
;
A
#
# COMPACT_ATOMS: atom_id res chain seq x y z
N MET A 1 -34.24 -7.79 12.83
CA MET A 1 -33.74 -6.43 13.15
C MET A 1 -33.73 -5.63 11.87
N VAL A 2 -34.32 -4.43 11.87
CA VAL A 2 -34.28 -3.52 10.71
C VAL A 2 -32.89 -2.90 10.69
N HIS A 3 -32.19 -2.98 9.55
CA HIS A 3 -30.91 -2.29 9.33
C HIS A 3 -31.16 -0.79 9.54
N ALA A 4 -30.44 -0.18 10.47
CA ALA A 4 -30.60 1.25 10.73
C ALA A 4 -30.10 2.01 9.49
N PRO A 5 -30.88 2.94 8.91
CA PRO A 5 -30.40 3.73 7.79
C PRO A 5 -29.05 4.35 8.16
N GLN A 6 -28.08 4.28 7.26
CA GLN A 6 -26.71 4.73 7.53
C GLN A 6 -26.65 6.17 8.05
N GLU A 7 -27.60 7.02 7.65
CA GLU A 7 -27.77 8.40 8.13
C GLU A 7 -27.92 8.52 9.65
N THR A 8 -28.20 7.42 10.35
CA THR A 8 -28.33 7.36 11.81
C THR A 8 -27.03 7.02 12.53
N VAL A 9 -26.01 6.52 11.83
CA VAL A 9 -24.69 6.23 12.40
C VAL A 9 -23.76 7.42 12.16
N ALA A 10 -23.24 8.01 13.24
CA ALA A 10 -22.30 9.12 13.14
C ALA A 10 -21.08 8.73 12.29
N LEU A 11 -20.69 9.59 11.35
CA LEU A 11 -19.52 9.36 10.49
C LEU A 11 -18.24 9.75 11.26
N PRO A 12 -17.24 8.86 11.39
CA PRO A 12 -15.95 9.20 12.01
C PRO A 12 -15.28 10.40 11.34
N ARG A 13 -14.56 11.24 12.10
CA ARG A 13 -13.87 12.43 11.56
C ARG A 13 -12.92 12.06 10.44
N ARG A 14 -12.18 10.97 10.62
CA ARG A 14 -11.26 10.37 9.64
C ARG A 14 -11.92 9.92 8.34
N MET A 15 -13.25 9.85 8.27
CA MET A 15 -13.97 9.48 7.05
C MET A 15 -14.66 10.67 6.38
N GLN A 16 -14.60 11.87 6.95
CA GLN A 16 -15.33 13.04 6.46
C GLN A 16 -14.80 13.56 5.12
N HIS A 17 -13.53 13.32 4.79
CA HIS A 17 -12.94 13.69 3.49
C HIS A 17 -13.38 12.76 2.35
N LEU A 18 -13.97 11.61 2.64
CA LEU A 18 -14.37 10.65 1.61
C LEU A 18 -15.60 11.16 0.85
N LYS A 19 -15.53 11.07 -0.48
CA LYS A 19 -16.71 11.30 -1.33
C LYS A 19 -17.78 10.26 -1.00
N ARG A 20 -19.04 10.68 -1.04
CA ARG A 20 -20.20 9.79 -0.92
C ARG A 20 -20.69 9.35 -2.29
N ASP A 21 -21.15 8.11 -2.38
CA ASP A 21 -21.82 7.59 -3.58
C ASP A 21 -23.26 8.12 -3.71
N ARG A 22 -23.97 7.73 -4.77
CA ARG A 22 -25.36 8.14 -5.03
C ARG A 22 -26.38 7.71 -3.95
N ARG A 23 -26.00 6.79 -3.07
CA ARG A 23 -26.83 6.28 -1.96
C ARG A 23 -26.45 6.95 -0.63
N GLY A 24 -25.41 7.77 -0.59
CA GLY A 24 -24.90 8.42 0.62
C GLY A 24 -23.79 7.66 1.35
N TYR A 25 -23.34 6.49 0.85
CA TYR A 25 -22.26 5.73 1.48
C TYR A 25 -20.89 6.37 1.17
N PRO A 26 -20.01 6.56 2.16
CA PRO A 26 -18.63 6.95 1.90
C PRO A 26 -17.97 5.88 1.02
N VAL A 27 -17.30 6.33 -0.05
CA VAL A 27 -16.53 5.46 -0.94
C VAL A 27 -15.22 5.13 -0.25
N ILE A 28 -15.16 3.96 0.38
CA ILE A 28 -14.01 3.55 1.17
C ILE A 28 -12.75 3.34 0.31
N ALA A 29 -11.60 3.36 0.97
CA ALA A 29 -10.28 3.39 0.35
C ALA A 29 -9.96 2.18 -0.53
N THR A 30 -10.43 0.96 -0.22
CA THR A 30 -10.13 -0.25 -1.01
C THR A 30 -11.07 -0.50 -2.18
N VAL A 31 -12.24 0.14 -2.20
CA VAL A 31 -13.29 -0.12 -3.19
C VAL A 31 -12.81 0.21 -4.60
N GLU A 32 -13.12 -0.67 -5.54
CA GLU A 32 -12.82 -0.49 -6.95
C GLU A 32 -13.59 0.71 -7.54
N ARG A 33 -12.87 1.48 -8.35
CA ARG A 33 -13.37 2.69 -9.03
C ARG A 33 -13.08 2.54 -10.51
N SER A 34 -14.03 2.94 -11.35
CA SER A 34 -13.87 2.92 -12.80
C SER A 34 -14.73 4.00 -13.44
N ALA A 35 -14.60 4.18 -14.75
CA ALA A 35 -15.51 5.02 -15.53
C ALA A 35 -17.00 4.58 -15.40
N ALA A 36 -17.26 3.31 -15.07
CA ALA A 36 -18.62 2.82 -14.81
C ALA A 36 -19.15 3.19 -13.41
N GLY A 37 -18.30 3.80 -12.56
CA GLY A 37 -18.62 4.22 -11.21
C GLY A 37 -17.92 3.36 -10.14
N VAL A 38 -18.48 3.43 -8.93
CA VAL A 38 -17.96 2.78 -7.72
C VAL A 38 -18.54 1.39 -7.56
N ASN A 39 -17.67 0.38 -7.40
CA ASN A 39 -18.08 -1.02 -7.24
C ASN A 39 -17.78 -1.53 -5.81
N PHE A 40 -18.74 -1.40 -4.91
CA PHE A 40 -18.61 -1.87 -3.51
C PHE A 40 -18.48 -3.40 -3.38
N GLY A 41 -18.72 -4.17 -4.44
CA GLY A 41 -18.53 -5.62 -4.47
C GLY A 41 -17.13 -6.04 -4.87
N ALA A 42 -16.25 -5.10 -5.25
CA ALA A 42 -14.90 -5.39 -5.70
C ALA A 42 -13.86 -4.55 -4.94
N ILE A 43 -12.71 -5.18 -4.73
CA ILE A 43 -11.57 -4.64 -4.01
C ILE A 43 -10.43 -4.48 -5.01
N SER A 44 -9.81 -3.30 -5.03
CA SER A 44 -8.71 -3.01 -5.95
C SER A 44 -7.37 -3.39 -5.35
N GLU A 45 -6.72 -4.40 -5.92
CA GLU A 45 -5.35 -4.82 -5.55
C GLU A 45 -4.32 -3.71 -5.80
N ARG A 46 -4.56 -2.82 -6.77
CA ARG A 46 -3.76 -1.60 -7.00
C ARG A 46 -3.81 -0.69 -5.78
N ARG A 47 -5.02 -0.40 -5.31
CA ARG A 47 -5.24 0.46 -4.14
C ARG A 47 -4.69 -0.17 -2.87
N LYS A 48 -4.83 -1.50 -2.68
CA LYS A 48 -4.18 -2.22 -1.58
C LYS A 48 -2.66 -2.08 -1.59
N LEU A 49 -2.02 -1.95 -2.74
CA LEU A 49 -0.56 -1.78 -2.82
C LEU A 49 -0.15 -0.44 -2.25
N ALA A 50 -0.88 0.62 -2.61
CA ALA A 50 -0.67 1.94 -2.05
C ALA A 50 -0.88 1.93 -0.53
N LEU A 51 -1.97 1.34 -0.05
CA LEU A 51 -2.25 1.21 1.39
C LEU A 51 -1.14 0.47 2.14
N ALA A 52 -0.61 -0.62 1.57
CA ALA A 52 0.51 -1.36 2.13
C ALA A 52 1.83 -0.57 2.12
N THR A 53 2.03 0.25 1.09
CA THR A 53 3.26 1.03 0.90
C THR A 53 3.35 2.17 1.90
N PHE A 54 2.24 2.87 2.11
CA PHE A 54 2.16 4.06 2.95
C PHE A 54 1.63 3.79 4.36
N ASP A 55 1.30 2.53 4.68
CA ASP A 55 0.67 2.09 5.95
C ASP A 55 -0.60 2.89 6.27
N TRP A 56 -1.58 2.74 5.38
CA TRP A 56 -2.85 3.45 5.45
C TRP A 56 -4.03 2.52 5.70
N CYS A 57 -5.05 3.07 6.36
CA CYS A 57 -6.29 2.36 6.67
C CYS A 57 -7.10 2.02 5.41
N ALA A 58 -7.57 0.77 5.31
CA ALA A 58 -8.34 0.26 4.18
C ALA A 58 -9.72 0.90 4.01
N VAL A 59 -10.23 1.59 5.03
CA VAL A 59 -11.53 2.27 5.00
C VAL A 59 -11.39 3.75 4.67
N CYS A 60 -10.59 4.49 5.44
CA CYS A 60 -10.47 5.94 5.26
C CYS A 60 -9.30 6.38 4.38
N GLY A 61 -8.31 5.51 4.14
CA GLY A 61 -7.12 5.85 3.37
C GLY A 61 -6.23 6.90 4.04
N LEU A 62 -6.33 7.05 5.37
CA LEU A 62 -5.44 7.88 6.19
C LEU A 62 -4.37 7.00 6.87
N PRO A 63 -3.20 7.56 7.21
CA PRO A 63 -2.13 6.81 7.86
C PRO A 63 -2.51 6.28 9.23
N PHE A 64 -1.84 5.18 9.61
CA PHE A 64 -1.79 4.74 10.98
C PHE A 64 -0.74 5.55 11.76
N GLY A 65 -1.12 6.05 12.93
CA GLY A 65 -0.14 6.45 13.95
C GLY A 65 0.38 5.25 14.74
N ASP A 66 0.56 5.44 16.05
CA ASP A 66 0.91 4.38 17.02
C ASP A 66 -0.28 3.46 17.38
N GLU A 67 -1.41 3.66 16.71
CA GLU A 67 -2.65 2.91 16.90
C GLU A 67 -2.58 1.48 16.34
N LEU A 68 -3.51 0.64 16.77
CA LEU A 68 -3.58 -0.75 16.31
C LEU A 68 -4.16 -0.85 14.89
N ARG A 69 -3.64 -1.81 14.14
CA ARG A 69 -4.12 -2.24 12.82
C ARG A 69 -5.17 -3.31 13.03
N TRP A 70 -6.43 -2.94 12.91
CA TRP A 70 -7.55 -3.84 13.18
C TRP A 70 -7.91 -4.67 11.95
N GLN A 71 -8.29 -5.92 12.20
CA GLN A 71 -8.73 -6.89 11.20
C GLN A 71 -9.98 -7.63 11.67
N VAL A 72 -10.86 -7.98 10.72
CA VAL A 72 -11.98 -8.90 10.96
C VAL A 72 -11.44 -10.33 10.90
N ILE A 73 -11.73 -11.13 11.92
CA ILE A 73 -11.33 -12.53 12.00
C ILE A 73 -12.56 -13.41 11.81
N LEU A 74 -12.61 -14.14 10.70
CA LEU A 74 -13.74 -15.00 10.33
C LEU A 74 -13.62 -16.45 10.86
N GLN A 75 -12.56 -16.75 11.61
CA GLN A 75 -12.28 -18.09 12.14
C GLN A 75 -12.86 -18.30 13.55
N ASP A 76 -13.40 -19.49 13.78
CA ASP A 76 -13.78 -19.97 15.11
C ASP A 76 -12.54 -20.42 15.91
N GLY A 77 -12.64 -20.41 17.25
CA GLY A 77 -11.56 -20.88 18.15
C GLY A 77 -10.76 -19.75 18.83
N PRO A 78 -9.56 -20.00 19.38
CA PRO A 78 -8.72 -18.95 19.95
C PRO A 78 -8.26 -17.96 18.86
N LEU A 79 -8.22 -16.66 19.16
CA LEU A 79 -7.67 -15.68 18.23
C LEU A 79 -6.15 -15.86 18.12
N PRO A 80 -5.58 -15.82 16.90
CA PRO A 80 -4.17 -16.06 16.71
C PRO A 80 -3.33 -14.87 17.19
N THR A 81 -2.05 -15.10 17.44
CA THR A 81 -1.09 -14.03 17.79
C THR A 81 -0.63 -13.21 16.58
N ALA A 82 -0.71 -13.81 15.40
CA ALA A 82 -0.48 -13.20 14.09
C ALA A 82 -1.56 -13.68 13.11
N GLU A 83 -1.97 -12.82 12.18
CA GLU A 83 -3.03 -13.12 11.22
C GLU A 83 -2.58 -12.81 9.80
N ILE A 84 -2.93 -13.67 8.84
CA ILE A 84 -2.75 -13.39 7.42
C ILE A 84 -4.13 -13.13 6.81
N SER A 85 -4.40 -11.87 6.49
CA SER A 85 -5.66 -11.44 5.91
C SER A 85 -5.50 -11.09 4.43
N GLY A 86 -6.51 -11.41 3.62
CA GLY A 86 -6.64 -10.87 2.26
C GLY A 86 -7.09 -9.41 2.25
N GLU A 87 -7.47 -8.85 3.40
CA GLU A 87 -7.91 -7.47 3.57
C GLU A 87 -6.80 -6.60 4.17
N ALA A 88 -6.70 -5.36 3.73
CA ALA A 88 -5.80 -4.38 4.34
C ALA A 88 -6.31 -3.98 5.74
N PRO A 89 -5.42 -3.62 6.69
CA PRO A 89 -5.84 -3.27 8.05
C PRO A 89 -6.63 -1.97 8.09
N VAL A 90 -7.39 -1.77 9.17
CA VAL A 90 -8.21 -0.57 9.39
C VAL A 90 -7.97 0.03 10.77
N HIS A 91 -8.26 1.32 10.93
CA HIS A 91 -8.39 1.94 12.26
C HIS A 91 -9.56 1.31 13.02
N GLU A 92 -9.50 1.31 14.35
CA GLU A 92 -10.55 0.74 15.19
C GLU A 92 -11.93 1.37 14.90
N VAL A 93 -11.98 2.70 14.93
CA VAL A 93 -13.22 3.46 14.70
C VAL A 93 -13.79 3.20 13.31
N CYS A 94 -12.92 3.01 12.31
CA CYS A 94 -13.31 2.66 10.95
C CYS A 94 -13.87 1.22 10.87
N ALA A 95 -13.26 0.27 11.58
CA ALA A 95 -13.73 -1.11 11.68
C ALA A 95 -15.13 -1.18 12.32
N LEU A 96 -15.31 -0.44 13.41
CA LEU A 96 -16.57 -0.36 14.17
C LEU A 96 -17.67 0.37 13.39
N TYR A 97 -17.32 1.42 12.63
CA TYR A 97 -18.25 2.05 11.70
C TYR A 97 -18.69 1.05 10.62
N ALA A 98 -17.73 0.37 9.97
CA ALA A 98 -18.02 -0.63 8.95
C ALA A 98 -18.91 -1.77 9.50
N ALA A 99 -18.66 -2.22 10.74
CA ALA A 99 -19.47 -3.23 11.42
C ALA A 99 -20.95 -2.83 11.57
N GLN A 100 -21.26 -1.54 11.63
CA GLN A 100 -22.64 -1.05 11.76
C GLN A 100 -23.33 -0.85 10.43
N VAL A 101 -22.59 -0.38 9.41
CA VAL A 101 -23.19 0.04 8.14
C VAL A 101 -23.12 -1.04 7.07
N CYS A 102 -22.10 -1.90 7.10
CA CYS A 102 -21.93 -2.97 6.11
C CYS A 102 -22.97 -4.07 6.33
N PRO A 103 -23.85 -4.36 5.35
CA PRO A 103 -24.86 -5.41 5.50
C PRO A 103 -24.26 -6.77 5.85
N PHE A 104 -23.08 -7.09 5.29
CA PHE A 104 -22.39 -8.34 5.56
C PHE A 104 -21.97 -8.47 7.03
N LEU A 105 -21.31 -7.43 7.57
CA LEU A 105 -20.84 -7.43 8.96
C LEU A 105 -21.98 -7.28 9.96
N PHE A 106 -22.96 -6.42 9.67
CA PHE A 106 -24.04 -6.09 10.60
C PHE A 106 -25.04 -7.24 10.82
N SER A 107 -25.53 -7.88 9.75
CA SER A 107 -26.62 -8.86 9.88
C SER A 107 -26.07 -10.24 10.25
N PRO A 108 -26.48 -10.84 11.39
CA PRO A 108 -26.24 -12.25 11.65
C PRO A 108 -26.74 -13.08 10.47
N ASN A 109 -26.02 -14.14 10.13
CA ASN A 109 -26.34 -15.03 9.03
C ASN A 109 -26.35 -14.40 7.63
N SER A 110 -25.68 -13.26 7.43
CA SER A 110 -25.39 -12.75 6.09
C SER A 110 -24.78 -13.83 5.21
N ARG A 111 -25.34 -13.98 4.01
CA ARG A 111 -24.86 -14.95 3.01
C ARG A 111 -23.75 -14.32 2.19
N LEU A 112 -22.69 -15.09 1.96
CA LEU A 112 -21.67 -14.72 1.00
C LEU A 112 -22.25 -14.82 -0.42
N GLY A 113 -21.96 -13.80 -1.23
CA GLY A 113 -22.54 -13.61 -2.55
C GLY A 113 -21.64 -14.03 -3.72
N ASP A 114 -20.35 -14.31 -3.48
CA ASP A 114 -19.47 -14.81 -4.52
C ASP A 114 -19.83 -16.26 -4.88
N GLU A 115 -19.66 -16.59 -6.16
CA GLU A 115 -20.02 -17.91 -6.73
C GLU A 115 -19.43 -19.08 -5.92
N ALA A 116 -18.20 -18.93 -5.41
CA ALA A 116 -17.51 -19.98 -4.66
C ALA A 116 -18.07 -20.21 -3.25
N ARG A 117 -18.69 -19.20 -2.62
CA ARG A 117 -19.22 -19.27 -1.24
C ARG A 117 -20.72 -18.99 -1.19
N LYS A 118 -21.39 -19.05 -2.35
CA LYS A 118 -22.81 -18.71 -2.50
C LYS A 118 -23.65 -19.55 -1.55
N GLY A 119 -24.35 -18.86 -0.66
CA GLY A 119 -25.24 -19.50 0.30
C GLY A 119 -24.57 -19.90 1.62
N THR A 120 -23.24 -19.86 1.72
CA THR A 120 -22.52 -19.98 3.00
C THR A 120 -22.94 -18.86 3.94
N VAL A 121 -23.33 -19.25 5.15
CA VAL A 121 -23.81 -18.36 6.19
C VAL A 121 -22.63 -18.02 7.10
N ARG A 122 -22.41 -16.74 7.36
CA ARG A 122 -21.37 -16.34 8.33
C ARG A 122 -21.71 -16.84 9.73
N THR A 123 -20.69 -17.04 10.56
CA THR A 123 -20.85 -17.32 11.98
C THR A 123 -21.62 -16.19 12.67
N GLU A 124 -22.33 -16.52 13.75
CA GLU A 124 -23.12 -15.54 14.50
C GLU A 124 -22.21 -14.48 15.15
N VAL A 125 -21.06 -14.91 15.67
CA VAL A 125 -20.10 -14.07 16.36
C VAL A 125 -19.14 -13.43 15.37
N MET A 126 -19.13 -12.10 15.32
CA MET A 126 -18.10 -11.34 14.62
C MET A 126 -16.95 -11.05 15.56
N ARG A 127 -15.72 -11.18 15.07
CA ARG A 127 -14.50 -11.01 15.87
C ARG A 127 -13.54 -10.08 15.17
N PHE A 128 -12.87 -9.27 15.96
CA PHE A 128 -11.91 -8.27 15.52
C PHE A 128 -10.67 -8.40 16.38
N ALA A 129 -9.50 -8.27 15.78
CA ALA A 129 -8.23 -8.25 16.49
C ALA A 129 -7.43 -7.04 16.06
N GLY A 130 -6.84 -6.35 17.04
CA GLY A 130 -5.95 -5.21 16.85
C GLY A 130 -4.49 -5.65 16.98
N PHE A 131 -3.68 -5.31 15.98
CA PHE A 131 -2.28 -5.70 15.88
C PHE A 131 -1.37 -4.48 15.93
N ARG A 132 -0.17 -4.61 16.50
CA ARG A 132 0.77 -3.47 16.58
C ARG A 132 1.34 -3.08 15.23
N GLU A 133 1.49 -4.04 14.31
CA GLU A 133 2.14 -3.79 13.03
C GLU A 133 1.64 -4.74 11.93
N THR A 134 1.73 -4.27 10.68
CA THR A 134 1.74 -5.14 9.51
C THR A 134 3.18 -5.59 9.27
N SER A 135 3.51 -6.80 9.70
CA SER A 135 4.86 -7.35 9.60
C SER A 135 5.24 -7.71 8.17
N GLY A 136 4.28 -8.04 7.30
CA GLY A 136 4.55 -8.47 5.93
C GLY A 136 3.39 -8.24 4.97
N VAL A 137 3.73 -8.03 3.70
CA VAL A 137 2.75 -7.96 2.61
C VAL A 137 3.29 -8.71 1.41
N PHE A 138 2.49 -9.62 0.85
CA PHE A 138 2.89 -10.49 -0.25
C PHE A 138 1.74 -10.82 -1.20
N ALA A 139 2.07 -11.13 -2.45
CA ALA A 139 1.12 -11.69 -3.40
C ALA A 139 0.90 -13.17 -3.10
N HIS A 140 -0.36 -13.59 -3.09
CA HIS A 140 -0.79 -14.95 -2.87
C HIS A 140 -1.85 -15.33 -3.91
N GLU A 141 -1.84 -16.57 -4.38
CA GLU A 141 -2.85 -17.03 -5.32
C GLU A 141 -4.21 -17.14 -4.61
N SER A 142 -5.25 -16.57 -5.19
CA SER A 142 -6.59 -16.58 -4.62
C SER A 142 -7.10 -18.02 -4.52
N GLY A 143 -7.47 -18.44 -3.31
CA GLY A 143 -8.12 -19.73 -3.10
C GLY A 143 -9.51 -19.82 -3.75
N LEU A 144 -10.09 -18.69 -4.17
CA LEU A 144 -11.40 -18.62 -4.82
C LEU A 144 -11.30 -18.57 -6.35
N GLN A 145 -10.17 -18.11 -6.89
CA GLN A 145 -9.99 -17.86 -8.32
C GLN A 145 -8.59 -18.34 -8.77
N PRO A 146 -8.47 -19.58 -9.30
CA PRO A 146 -7.20 -20.11 -9.75
C PRO A 146 -6.50 -19.18 -10.76
N GLY A 147 -5.19 -18.99 -10.60
CA GLY A 147 -4.37 -18.10 -11.42
C GLY A 147 -4.50 -16.60 -11.11
N VAL A 148 -5.43 -16.18 -10.27
CA VAL A 148 -5.55 -14.78 -9.81
C VAL A 148 -4.72 -14.59 -8.56
N TYR A 149 -3.86 -13.58 -8.52
CA TYR A 149 -3.08 -13.25 -7.34
C TYR A 149 -3.65 -12.02 -6.64
N THR A 150 -3.87 -12.15 -5.34
CA THR A 150 -4.33 -11.10 -4.44
C THR A 150 -3.27 -10.81 -3.40
N MET A 151 -3.31 -9.61 -2.83
CA MET A 151 -2.37 -9.18 -1.80
C MET A 151 -2.87 -9.58 -0.43
N HIS A 152 -1.96 -10.14 0.35
CA HIS A 152 -2.21 -10.58 1.72
C HIS A 152 -1.33 -9.78 2.68
N PHE A 153 -1.91 -9.48 3.84
CA PHE A 153 -1.32 -8.70 4.91
C PHE A 153 -1.10 -9.61 6.11
N GLU A 154 0.16 -9.78 6.49
CA GLU A 154 0.55 -10.44 7.73
C GLU A 154 0.58 -9.39 8.84
N GLN A 155 -0.31 -9.55 9.81
CA GLN A 155 -0.38 -8.73 11.02
C GLN A 155 0.29 -9.47 12.17
N ALA A 156 1.03 -8.74 13.00
CA ALA A 156 1.77 -9.32 14.11
C ALA A 156 1.50 -8.61 15.44
N GLN A 157 1.82 -9.32 16.53
CA GLN A 157 1.73 -8.78 17.89
C GLN A 157 0.31 -8.32 18.24
N ARG A 158 -0.65 -9.26 18.23
CA ARG A 158 -2.02 -8.99 18.70
C ARG A 158 -1.97 -8.36 20.10
N ALA A 159 -2.59 -7.20 20.23
CA ALA A 159 -2.58 -6.40 21.46
C ALA A 159 -3.97 -6.18 22.05
N ASP A 160 -5.03 -6.27 21.22
CA ASP A 160 -6.41 -6.17 21.67
C ASP A 160 -7.31 -7.03 20.78
N ASP A 161 -8.51 -7.33 21.26
CA ASP A 161 -9.56 -7.95 20.49
C ASP A 161 -10.95 -7.59 21.02
N PHE A 162 -11.95 -7.70 20.15
CA PHE A 162 -13.34 -7.66 20.57
C PHE A 162 -14.20 -8.59 19.73
N SER A 163 -15.35 -8.95 20.29
CA SER A 163 -16.35 -9.72 19.56
C SER A 163 -17.75 -9.24 19.90
N TYR A 164 -18.67 -9.46 18.97
CA TYR A 164 -20.08 -9.15 19.17
C TYR A 164 -20.96 -10.16 18.46
N ARG A 165 -22.18 -10.33 18.99
CA ARG A 165 -23.26 -11.13 18.39
C ARG A 165 -24.38 -10.26 17.83
N ASP A 166 -24.58 -9.10 18.46
CA ASP A 166 -25.66 -8.17 18.14
C ASP A 166 -25.14 -6.74 17.95
N ALA A 167 -26.04 -5.88 17.49
CA ALA A 167 -25.76 -4.48 17.21
C ALA A 167 -25.41 -3.65 18.46
N ALA A 168 -25.88 -4.05 19.65
CA ALA A 168 -25.69 -3.27 20.87
C ALA A 168 -24.21 -3.26 21.29
N GLY A 169 -23.56 -4.43 21.25
CA GLY A 169 -22.14 -4.55 21.61
C GLY A 169 -21.20 -3.70 20.73
N VAL A 170 -21.50 -3.58 19.43
CA VAL A 170 -20.73 -2.71 18.53
C VAL A 170 -20.97 -1.24 18.78
N ARG A 171 -22.22 -0.83 19.06
CA ARG A 171 -22.58 0.59 19.23
C ARG A 171 -21.87 1.22 20.43
N GLU A 172 -21.78 0.49 21.55
CA GLU A 172 -21.10 0.98 22.74
C GLU A 172 -19.60 1.20 22.47
N ARG A 173 -18.92 0.19 21.92
CA ARG A 173 -17.49 0.30 21.57
C ARG A 173 -17.25 1.38 20.51
N PHE A 174 -18.14 1.49 19.53
CA PHE A 174 -18.08 2.55 18.52
C PHE A 174 -18.21 3.95 19.12
N ALA A 175 -19.18 4.17 20.01
CA ALA A 175 -19.37 5.46 20.65
C ALA A 175 -18.13 5.88 21.46
N LYS A 176 -17.49 4.92 22.14
CA LYS A 176 -16.21 5.13 22.82
C LYS A 176 -15.10 5.50 21.83
N ALA A 177 -14.88 4.67 20.80
CA ALA A 177 -13.83 4.91 19.79
C ALA A 177 -14.02 6.22 19.03
N LEU A 178 -15.27 6.66 18.83
CA LEU A 178 -15.59 7.93 18.19
C LEU A 178 -15.30 9.14 19.12
N ALA A 179 -15.55 8.99 20.42
CA ALA A 179 -15.23 10.02 21.41
C ALA A 179 -13.72 10.19 21.59
N ASP A 180 -12.98 9.07 21.53
CA ASP A 180 -11.53 9.01 21.68
C ASP A 180 -10.79 9.34 20.36
N GLU A 181 -11.49 9.73 19.28
CA GLU A 181 -10.89 9.99 17.98
C GLU A 181 -10.06 11.29 17.97
N GLU A 182 -8.76 11.12 17.69
CA GLU A 182 -7.80 12.21 17.51
C GLU A 182 -7.69 12.63 16.04
N GLU A 183 -7.52 13.94 15.82
CA GLU A 183 -7.24 14.52 14.51
C GLU A 183 -5.82 14.15 14.06
N LEU A 184 -5.69 13.63 12.84
CA LEU A 184 -4.39 13.30 12.26
C LEU A 184 -3.79 14.54 11.60
N SER A 185 -2.59 14.93 12.05
CA SER A 185 -1.77 15.90 11.34
C SER A 185 -1.03 15.21 10.21
N LEU A 186 -1.27 15.64 8.97
CA LEU A 186 -0.57 15.14 7.78
C LEU A 186 0.48 16.16 7.34
N SER A 187 1.63 15.69 6.82
CA SER A 187 2.53 16.57 6.07
C SER A 187 1.89 16.98 4.75
N ASP A 188 2.38 18.05 4.11
CA ASP A 188 1.85 18.50 2.82
C ASP A 188 1.92 17.38 1.76
N ALA A 189 3.03 16.63 1.75
CA ALA A 189 3.24 15.52 0.83
C ALA A 189 2.26 14.35 1.11
N GLU A 190 2.06 14.00 2.38
CA GLU A 190 1.12 12.95 2.75
C GLU A 190 -0.34 13.34 2.49
N ALA A 191 -0.72 14.58 2.83
CA ALA A 191 -2.04 15.13 2.55
C ALA A 191 -2.37 15.09 1.05
N GLU A 192 -1.39 15.42 0.22
CA GLU A 192 -1.53 15.37 -1.23
C GLU A 192 -1.70 13.94 -1.75
N LEU A 193 -0.87 12.99 -1.31
CA LEU A 193 -1.03 11.58 -1.68
C LEU A 193 -2.37 11.01 -1.22
N VAL A 194 -2.82 11.33 0.00
CA VAL A 194 -4.13 10.92 0.56
C VAL A 194 -5.28 11.50 -0.27
N ARG A 195 -5.19 12.78 -0.65
CA ARG A 195 -6.19 13.45 -1.48
C ARG A 195 -6.31 12.79 -2.83
N LEU A 196 -5.18 12.57 -3.52
CA LEU A 196 -5.13 11.90 -4.82
C LEU A 196 -5.67 10.46 -4.73
N PHE A 197 -5.26 9.72 -3.69
CA PHE A 197 -5.69 8.34 -3.49
C PHE A 197 -7.20 8.24 -3.28
N ASN A 198 -7.81 9.16 -2.53
CA ASN A 198 -9.22 9.13 -2.21
C ASN A 198 -10.12 9.87 -3.21
N ARG A 199 -9.56 10.58 -4.20
CA ARG A 199 -10.31 11.25 -5.28
C ARG A 199 -11.18 10.26 -6.06
N VAL A 200 -12.39 10.67 -6.42
CA VAL A 200 -13.34 9.88 -7.20
C VAL A 200 -13.76 10.68 -8.44
N ASN A 201 -13.21 10.28 -9.57
CA ASN A 201 -13.36 10.84 -10.90
C ASN A 201 -13.49 9.70 -11.93
N ASP A 202 -13.64 10.07 -13.21
CA ASP A 202 -13.85 9.12 -14.32
C ASP A 202 -12.59 8.28 -14.64
N HIS A 203 -11.45 8.64 -14.06
CA HIS A 203 -10.21 7.89 -14.06
C HIS A 203 -9.91 7.41 -12.64
N ASP A 204 -9.43 6.18 -12.42
CA ASP A 204 -9.09 5.74 -11.06
C ASP A 204 -7.74 6.33 -10.67
N ASP A 205 -7.73 7.51 -10.07
CA ASP A 205 -6.49 8.14 -9.60
C ASP A 205 -5.79 7.36 -8.48
N GLY A 206 -6.47 6.38 -7.87
CA GLY A 206 -5.80 5.37 -7.04
C GLY A 206 -4.69 4.64 -7.81
N ASP A 207 -4.80 4.54 -9.14
CA ASP A 207 -3.76 3.97 -9.99
C ASP A 207 -2.51 4.84 -10.05
N VAL A 208 -2.68 6.16 -10.02
CA VAL A 208 -1.56 7.11 -10.03
C VAL A 208 -0.76 6.99 -8.73
N VAL A 209 -1.46 6.93 -7.59
CA VAL A 209 -0.83 6.68 -6.28
C VAL A 209 -0.23 5.26 -6.19
N THR A 210 -0.79 4.29 -6.92
CA THR A 210 -0.15 2.97 -7.08
C THR A 210 1.18 3.08 -7.84
N GLY A 211 1.25 3.94 -8.86
CA GLY A 211 2.50 4.27 -9.54
C GLY A 211 3.53 4.89 -8.58
N ALA A 212 3.11 5.85 -7.75
CA ALA A 212 3.95 6.44 -6.71
C ALA A 212 4.45 5.39 -5.71
N ALA A 213 3.58 4.47 -5.27
CA ALA A 213 3.95 3.36 -4.39
C ALA A 213 5.02 2.45 -5.01
N LEU A 214 4.89 2.13 -6.30
CA LEU A 214 5.90 1.36 -7.04
C LEU A 214 7.26 2.06 -7.06
N VAL A 215 7.28 3.38 -7.30
CA VAL A 215 8.48 4.22 -7.28
C VAL A 215 9.10 4.30 -5.88
N ALA A 216 8.28 4.44 -4.83
CA ALA A 216 8.74 4.48 -3.43
C ALA A 216 9.45 3.19 -3.00
N GLY A 217 9.12 2.05 -3.62
CA GLY A 217 9.83 0.79 -3.42
C GLY A 217 8.98 -0.46 -3.59
N ALA A 218 7.66 -0.34 -3.75
CA ALA A 218 6.77 -1.49 -3.92
C ALA A 218 7.08 -2.31 -5.18
N ALA A 219 7.75 -1.71 -6.19
CA ALA A 219 8.23 -2.44 -7.37
C ALA A 219 9.22 -3.58 -7.03
N PHE A 220 9.84 -3.56 -5.85
CA PHE A 220 10.74 -4.60 -5.38
C PHE A 220 10.05 -5.69 -4.56
N ALA A 221 8.75 -5.54 -4.27
CA ALA A 221 7.97 -6.58 -3.61
C ALA A 221 7.94 -7.85 -4.47
N LYS A 222 8.08 -9.01 -3.81
CA LYS A 222 8.08 -10.30 -4.50
C LYS A 222 6.73 -10.51 -5.18
N ASP A 223 6.76 -10.91 -6.46
CA ASP A 223 5.56 -11.27 -7.24
C ASP A 223 4.53 -10.14 -7.39
N VAL A 224 4.91 -8.88 -7.13
CA VAL A 224 3.99 -7.73 -7.14
C VAL A 224 3.27 -7.55 -8.48
N PHE A 225 3.96 -7.83 -9.59
CA PHE A 225 3.37 -7.72 -10.93
C PHE A 225 2.43 -8.88 -11.28
N ARG A 226 2.38 -9.94 -10.47
CA ARG A 226 1.39 -11.02 -10.65
C ARG A 226 0.03 -10.64 -10.10
N LEU A 227 -0.04 -9.65 -9.21
CA LEU A 227 -1.28 -9.15 -8.63
C LEU A 227 -2.25 -8.65 -9.72
N GLN A 228 -3.54 -8.84 -9.47
CA GLN A 228 -4.59 -8.38 -10.38
C GLN A 228 -4.45 -6.88 -10.69
N GLY A 229 -4.48 -6.54 -11.98
CA GLY A 229 -4.36 -5.16 -12.46
C GLY A 229 -2.93 -4.58 -12.51
N LEU A 230 -1.93 -5.26 -11.93
CA LEU A 230 -0.54 -4.76 -11.89
C LEU A 230 0.26 -5.06 -13.16
N ASN A 231 -0.22 -5.96 -14.02
CA ASN A 231 0.40 -6.23 -15.33
C ASN A 231 0.53 -4.95 -16.18
N ALA A 232 -0.38 -3.98 -16.02
CA ALA A 232 -0.32 -2.70 -16.72
C ALA A 232 0.90 -1.84 -16.33
N PHE A 233 1.60 -2.19 -15.24
CA PHE A 233 2.82 -1.52 -14.77
C PHE A 233 4.09 -2.30 -15.14
N GLN A 234 3.96 -3.54 -15.63
CA GLN A 234 5.09 -4.38 -16.02
C GLN A 234 5.81 -3.81 -17.25
N GLY A 235 7.15 -3.83 -17.24
CA GLY A 235 7.97 -3.41 -18.39
C GLY A 235 8.08 -1.89 -18.61
N LYS A 236 7.36 -1.07 -17.84
CA LYS A 236 7.53 0.38 -17.82
C LYS A 236 8.82 0.78 -17.08
N HIS A 237 9.18 2.06 -17.17
CA HIS A 237 10.37 2.63 -16.51
C HIS A 237 10.34 2.61 -14.97
N TYR A 238 9.32 2.03 -14.34
CA TYR A 238 9.19 1.96 -12.87
C TYR A 238 10.40 1.35 -12.16
N PRO A 239 11.01 0.23 -12.59
CA PRO A 239 12.20 -0.28 -11.91
C PRO A 239 13.40 0.67 -12.00
N THR A 240 13.51 1.44 -13.09
CA THR A 240 14.58 2.44 -13.27
C THR A 240 14.34 3.62 -12.34
N VAL A 241 13.13 4.16 -12.30
CA VAL A 241 12.75 5.29 -11.42
C VAL A 241 12.79 4.86 -9.94
N ALA A 242 12.29 3.67 -9.61
CA ALA A 242 12.41 3.11 -8.26
C ALA A 242 13.88 2.91 -7.86
N GLY A 243 14.77 2.61 -8.81
CA GLY A 243 16.21 2.58 -8.59
C GLY A 243 16.78 3.94 -8.18
N LEU A 244 16.29 5.03 -8.76
CA LEU A 244 16.62 6.40 -8.34
C LEU A 244 16.13 6.67 -6.91
N PHE A 245 14.89 6.33 -6.58
CA PHE A 245 14.33 6.55 -5.22
C PHE A 245 14.96 5.65 -4.14
N LEU A 246 15.64 4.60 -4.58
CA LEU A 246 16.33 3.66 -3.70
C LEU A 246 17.80 4.03 -3.47
N LYS A 247 18.50 4.53 -4.50
CA LYS A 247 19.96 4.77 -4.47
C LYS A 247 20.36 6.23 -4.68
N GLY A 248 19.42 7.08 -5.05
CA GLY A 248 19.62 8.50 -5.26
C GLY A 248 19.80 9.24 -3.94
N THR A 249 20.48 10.36 -4.04
CA THR A 249 20.60 11.36 -2.98
C THR A 249 19.26 12.07 -2.77
N ALA A 250 19.11 12.75 -1.61
CA ALA A 250 17.92 13.55 -1.34
C ALA A 250 17.68 14.63 -2.42
N GLN A 251 18.76 15.22 -2.96
CA GLN A 251 18.67 16.21 -4.04
C GLN A 251 18.18 15.59 -5.35
N GLU A 252 18.66 14.40 -5.72
CA GLU A 252 18.20 13.70 -6.92
C GLU A 252 16.72 13.29 -6.82
N ILE A 253 16.28 12.85 -5.64
CA ILE A 253 14.87 12.50 -5.38
C ILE A 253 13.97 13.73 -5.46
N ARG A 254 14.38 14.85 -4.85
CA ARG A 254 13.64 16.12 -4.94
C ARG A 254 13.60 16.64 -6.38
N GLY A 255 14.74 16.69 -7.06
CA GLY A 255 14.80 17.15 -8.45
C GLY A 255 13.89 16.35 -9.37
N PHE A 256 13.85 15.02 -9.23
CA PHE A 256 12.88 14.21 -9.98
C PHE A 256 11.42 14.57 -9.66
N SER A 257 11.11 14.82 -8.39
CA SER A 257 9.74 15.11 -7.94
C SER A 257 9.29 16.50 -8.38
N ASP A 258 10.17 17.50 -8.28
CA ASP A 258 9.91 18.88 -8.70
C ASP A 258 9.71 18.98 -10.24
N GLU A 259 10.38 18.12 -11.01
CA GLU A 259 10.25 18.05 -12.47
C GLU A 259 9.12 17.12 -12.95
N ALA A 260 8.45 16.41 -12.03
CA ALA A 260 7.38 15.49 -12.39
C ALA A 260 6.10 16.25 -12.78
N ASN A 261 5.56 15.97 -13.97
CA ASN A 261 4.26 16.49 -14.40
C ASN A 261 3.06 15.83 -13.69
N ASP A 262 3.31 14.75 -12.95
CA ASP A 262 2.28 13.98 -12.24
C ASP A 262 2.27 14.35 -10.76
N GLU A 263 1.08 14.74 -10.24
CA GLU A 263 0.92 15.21 -8.85
C GLU A 263 1.40 14.18 -7.82
N ALA A 264 1.14 12.88 -8.03
CA ALA A 264 1.55 11.85 -7.07
C ALA A 264 3.07 11.62 -7.11
N PHE A 265 3.69 11.75 -8.29
CA PHE A 265 5.15 11.65 -8.42
C PHE A 265 5.84 12.87 -7.82
N GLY A 266 5.21 14.05 -7.89
CA GLY A 266 5.67 15.24 -7.18
C GLY A 266 5.61 15.09 -5.67
N ALA A 267 4.59 14.43 -5.14
CA ALA A 267 4.41 14.25 -3.70
C ALA A 267 5.25 13.09 -3.10
N VAL A 268 5.51 12.02 -3.85
CA VAL A 268 6.13 10.81 -3.29
C VAL A 268 7.59 10.96 -2.90
N GLY A 269 8.36 11.82 -3.57
CA GLY A 269 9.76 12.10 -3.17
C GLY A 269 9.85 12.80 -1.83
N PRO A 270 9.19 13.96 -1.64
CA PRO A 270 9.09 14.62 -0.35
C PRO A 270 8.61 13.67 0.76
N TRP A 271 7.51 12.94 0.53
CA TRP A 271 6.99 11.96 1.49
C TRP A 271 8.06 10.91 1.87
N LEU A 272 8.74 10.33 0.88
CA LEU A 272 9.76 9.31 1.14
C LEU A 272 10.93 9.87 1.96
N LEU A 273 11.35 11.11 1.69
CA LEU A 273 12.44 11.76 2.41
C LEU A 273 12.07 12.08 3.86
N GLU A 274 10.82 12.48 4.11
CA GLU A 274 10.28 12.72 5.46
C GLU A 274 10.24 11.44 6.30
N HIS A 275 9.96 10.29 5.67
CA HIS A 275 9.77 9.01 6.36
C HIS A 275 10.97 8.07 6.27
N MET A 276 12.09 8.49 5.70
CA MET A 276 13.20 7.59 5.35
C MET A 276 13.79 6.83 6.55
N ASP A 277 13.77 7.44 7.73
CA ASP A 277 14.25 6.85 8.98
C ASP A 277 13.19 6.01 9.72
N ASN A 278 11.93 6.09 9.30
CA ASN A 278 10.80 5.39 9.92
C ASN A 278 9.78 4.91 8.87
N LEU A 279 10.27 4.12 7.90
CA LEU A 279 9.41 3.58 6.85
C LEU A 279 8.50 2.47 7.39
N PRO A 280 7.27 2.34 6.86
CA PRO A 280 6.44 1.16 7.09
C PRO A 280 7.22 -0.14 6.88
N MET A 281 7.05 -1.09 7.81
CA MET A 281 7.76 -2.37 7.79
C MET A 281 7.70 -3.09 6.42
N PRO A 282 6.54 -3.17 5.73
CA PRO A 282 6.48 -3.76 4.39
C PRO A 282 7.37 -3.03 3.38
N LEU A 283 7.31 -1.69 3.33
CA LEU A 283 8.11 -0.87 2.42
C LEU A 283 9.61 -0.96 2.73
N ALA A 284 10.00 -0.94 4.01
CA ALA A 284 11.38 -1.11 4.44
C ALA A 284 11.96 -2.46 3.95
N ARG A 285 11.20 -3.55 4.05
CA ARG A 285 11.58 -4.88 3.55
C ARG A 285 11.72 -4.90 2.02
N TRP A 286 10.77 -4.30 1.30
CA TRP A 286 10.82 -4.21 -0.15
C TRP A 286 12.03 -3.40 -0.63
N ARG A 287 12.31 -2.25 -0.01
CA ARG A 287 13.49 -1.43 -0.32
C ARG A 287 14.80 -2.16 0.02
N THR A 288 14.85 -2.89 1.13
CA THR A 288 16.01 -3.74 1.47
C THR A 288 16.26 -4.80 0.39
N ARG A 289 15.22 -5.46 -0.10
CA ARG A 289 15.32 -6.39 -1.23
C ARG A 289 15.79 -5.67 -2.50
N GLY A 290 15.19 -4.52 -2.83
CA GLY A 290 15.58 -3.69 -3.96
C GLY A 290 17.06 -3.29 -3.91
N ASN A 291 17.60 -3.03 -2.72
CA ASN A 291 19.00 -2.64 -2.53
C ASN A 291 20.00 -3.69 -3.02
N SER A 292 19.61 -4.96 -3.02
CA SER A 292 20.39 -6.07 -3.57
C SER A 292 20.23 -6.23 -5.10
N MET A 293 19.11 -5.75 -5.65
CA MET A 293 18.75 -5.87 -7.07
C MET A 293 19.29 -4.71 -7.91
N VAL A 294 19.28 -3.49 -7.36
CA VAL A 294 19.70 -2.28 -8.06
C VAL A 294 21.18 -2.03 -7.82
N ARG A 295 22.00 -2.25 -8.85
CA ARG A 295 23.38 -1.78 -8.86
C ARG A 295 23.38 -0.28 -9.06
N ARG A 296 23.93 0.48 -8.11
CA ARG A 296 24.27 1.88 -8.39
C ARG A 296 25.20 1.83 -9.61
N PRO A 297 24.93 2.59 -10.69
CA PRO A 297 25.92 2.73 -11.74
C PRO A 297 27.18 3.19 -11.02
N SER A 298 28.21 2.34 -10.98
CA SER A 298 29.47 2.71 -10.36
C SER A 298 29.84 4.01 -11.05
N GLN A 299 30.05 5.10 -10.30
CA GLN A 299 30.60 6.34 -10.86
C GLN A 299 31.74 5.87 -11.75
N ARG A 300 31.53 5.94 -13.07
CA ARG A 300 32.56 5.50 -13.99
C ARG A 300 33.70 6.44 -13.64
N PRO A 301 34.88 5.95 -13.25
CA PRO A 301 35.99 6.84 -12.97
C PRO A 301 36.08 7.77 -14.17
N GLU A 302 35.83 9.05 -13.95
CA GLU A 302 35.98 10.08 -14.96
C GLU A 302 37.48 10.23 -15.16
N GLY A 303 38.00 9.32 -15.97
CA GLY A 303 39.41 9.16 -16.26
C GLY A 303 39.56 9.08 -17.78
N PRO A 304 40.56 9.78 -18.35
CA PRO A 304 40.81 9.85 -19.79
C PRO A 304 41.06 8.47 -20.44
N GLY A 305 41.30 7.42 -19.66
CA GLY A 305 41.68 6.09 -20.12
C GLY A 305 40.65 5.24 -20.88
N ARG A 306 39.49 5.78 -21.31
CA ARG A 306 38.46 5.01 -22.04
C ARG A 306 38.11 5.49 -23.45
N SER A 307 38.74 6.54 -23.97
CA SER A 307 38.75 6.77 -25.44
C SER A 307 39.52 5.66 -26.19
N VAL A 308 40.29 4.85 -25.46
CA VAL A 308 41.10 3.77 -26.01
C VAL A 308 40.25 2.52 -26.25
N SER A 309 40.19 2.07 -27.51
CA SER A 309 39.40 0.89 -27.91
C SER A 309 39.73 -0.34 -27.06
N LYS A 310 38.78 -1.28 -26.92
CA LYS A 310 38.92 -2.48 -26.05
C LYS A 310 40.15 -3.35 -26.38
N ASN A 311 40.73 -3.16 -27.57
CA ASN A 311 41.90 -3.87 -28.07
C ASN A 311 43.10 -2.97 -28.38
N ALA A 312 43.04 -1.67 -28.09
CA ALA A 312 44.18 -0.80 -28.40
C ALA A 312 45.39 -1.13 -27.50
N PRO A 313 46.61 -1.09 -28.07
CA PRO A 313 47.84 -1.32 -27.34
C PRO A 313 48.00 -0.27 -26.23
N CYS A 314 48.64 -0.67 -25.11
CA CYS A 314 48.93 0.27 -24.04
C CYS A 314 49.89 1.37 -24.53
N PRO A 315 49.56 2.67 -24.35
CA PRO A 315 50.49 3.76 -24.70
C PRO A 315 51.78 3.73 -23.86
N CYS A 316 51.81 2.99 -22.75
CA CYS A 316 52.98 2.74 -21.93
C CYS A 316 54.05 1.82 -22.55
N GLY A 317 53.80 1.25 -23.74
CA GLY A 317 54.76 0.38 -24.43
C GLY A 317 54.92 -1.03 -23.85
N SER A 318 54.13 -1.44 -22.85
CA SER A 318 54.25 -2.74 -22.18
C SER A 318 53.89 -3.97 -23.04
N GLY A 319 53.44 -3.76 -24.28
CA GLY A 319 52.89 -4.82 -25.14
C GLY A 319 51.56 -5.42 -24.68
N ARG A 320 51.03 -5.01 -23.52
CA ARG A 320 49.73 -5.45 -23.01
C ARG A 320 48.60 -4.55 -23.56
N LYS A 321 47.38 -5.09 -23.63
CA LYS A 321 46.18 -4.28 -23.93
C LYS A 321 45.99 -3.19 -22.86
N ALA A 322 45.64 -1.97 -23.28
CA ALA A 322 45.53 -0.81 -22.38
C ALA A 322 44.72 -1.08 -21.09
N ARG A 323 43.57 -1.77 -21.21
CA ARG A 323 42.72 -2.15 -20.06
C ARG A 323 43.36 -3.11 -19.06
N ARG A 324 44.32 -3.95 -19.47
CA ARG A 324 45.03 -4.86 -18.56
C ARG A 324 46.24 -4.18 -17.93
N CYS A 325 46.86 -3.23 -18.63
CA CYS A 325 48.03 -2.55 -18.12
C CYS A 325 47.68 -1.43 -17.14
N HIS A 326 46.60 -0.69 -17.42
CA HIS A 326 46.10 0.37 -16.57
C HIS A 326 44.61 0.17 -16.30
N PRO A 327 44.24 -0.72 -15.35
CA PRO A 327 42.83 -0.96 -15.03
C PRO A 327 42.11 0.30 -14.51
N ALA A 328 42.87 1.26 -13.94
CA ALA A 328 42.38 2.57 -13.50
C ALA A 328 42.38 3.65 -14.61
N GLY A 329 42.84 3.34 -15.83
CA GLY A 329 43.03 4.31 -16.91
C GLY A 329 44.46 4.86 -16.99
N VAL A 330 44.83 5.39 -18.16
CA VAL A 330 46.12 6.06 -18.39
C VAL A 330 45.96 7.52 -18.01
N ALA A 331 46.85 8.07 -17.18
CA ALA A 331 46.84 9.49 -16.88
C ALA A 331 47.18 10.29 -18.14
N SER A 332 46.39 11.32 -18.45
CA SER A 332 46.77 12.29 -19.49
C SER A 332 48.03 12.99 -19.03
N GLN A 333 49.08 12.93 -19.84
CA GLN A 333 50.18 13.90 -19.77
C GLN A 333 49.73 15.19 -20.44
#